data_AF-X0S2Z2-F1
#
_entry.id   AF-X0S2Z2-F1
#
_cell.length_a   1.000
_cell.length_b   1.000
_cell.length_c   1.000
_cell.angle_alpha   90.00
_cell.angle_beta   90.00
_cell.angle_gamma   90.00
#
_symmetry.space_group_name_H-M   'P 1'
#
loop_
_entity.id
_entity.type
_entity.pdbx_description
1 polymer ?
#
loop_
_entity_poly.entity_id
_entity_poly.type
_entity_poly.pdbx_seq_one_letter_code
_entity_poly.pdbx_strand_id
1 'polypeptide(L)' 'PDGRLVELCELADHPWMVSCQFHPEFGSRPGRPHPLFRDFIGVAKEVLREGVQPPLPISP' A
#
# COMPACT_ATOMS: atom_id res chain seq x y z
N PRO A 1 3.25 10.28 -22.52
CA PRO A 1 1.80 10.30 -22.22
C PRO A 1 1.09 11.34 -23.09
N ASP A 2 0.09 10.92 -23.87
CA ASP A 2 -0.72 11.79 -24.75
C ASP A 2 -1.95 12.40 -24.02
N GLY A 3 -2.09 12.13 -22.72
CA GLY A 3 -3.16 12.63 -21.87
C GLY A 3 -4.51 11.95 -22.07
N ARG A 4 -4.58 10.88 -22.87
CA ARG A 4 -5.85 10.20 -23.22
C ARG A 4 -6.12 8.95 -22.38
N LEU A 5 -5.09 8.39 -21.76
CA LEU A 5 -5.18 7.18 -20.95
C LEU A 5 -5.12 7.54 -19.46
N VAL A 6 -5.93 6.85 -18.67
CA VAL A 6 -5.85 6.92 -17.21
C VAL A 6 -4.75 5.97 -16.76
N GLU A 7 -3.67 6.54 -16.24
CA GLU A 7 -2.47 5.80 -15.84
C GLU A 7 -2.42 5.48 -14.35
N LEU A 8 -3.09 6.30 -13.53
CA LEU A 8 -3.24 6.12 -12.09
C LEU A 8 -4.68 6.40 -11.67
N CYS A 9 -5.16 5.65 -10.68
CA CYS A 9 -6.43 5.89 -9.99
C CYS A 9 -6.23 5.73 -8.48
N GLU A 10 -7.04 6.47 -7.72
CA GLU A 10 -7.14 6.36 -6.26
C GLU A 10 -8.62 6.22 -5.88
N LEU A 11 -8.91 5.45 -4.84
CA LEU A 11 -10.26 5.40 -4.25
C LEU A 11 -10.34 6.41 -3.12
N ALA A 12 -11.28 7.35 -3.22
CA ALA A 12 -11.58 8.30 -2.15
C ALA A 12 -12.00 7.57 -0.87
N ASP A 13 -11.66 8.15 0.28
CA ASP A 13 -12.04 7.68 1.62
C ASP A 13 -11.53 6.27 1.99
N HIS A 14 -10.53 5.74 1.27
CA HIS A 14 -9.81 4.52 1.64
C HIS A 14 -8.39 4.85 2.11
N PRO A 15 -7.89 4.27 3.22
CA PRO A 15 -6.60 4.65 3.83
C PRO A 15 -5.40 4.50 2.90
N TRP A 16 -5.43 3.49 2.02
CA TRP A 16 -4.46 3.33 0.95
C TRP A 16 -4.99 2.41 -0.15
N MET A 17 -5.65 2.97 -1.16
CA MET A 17 -6.06 2.25 -2.38
C MET A 17 -5.67 3.06 -3.61
N VAL A 18 -4.60 2.61 -4.27
CA VAL A 18 -4.02 3.21 -5.46
C VAL A 18 -3.76 2.12 -6.50
N SER A 19 -4.04 2.41 -7.78
CA SER A 19 -3.73 1.53 -8.90
C SER A 19 -2.87 2.25 -9.93
N CYS A 20 -1.95 1.54 -10.58
CA CYS A 20 -1.16 2.05 -11.70
C CYS A 20 -1.19 1.08 -12.88
N GLN A 21 -1.10 1.60 -14.10
CA GLN A 21 -1.01 0.78 -15.32
C GLN A 21 0.43 0.27 -15.57
N PHE A 22 1.44 1.04 -15.19
CA PHE A 22 2.85 0.69 -15.37
C PHE A 22 3.33 -0.35 -14.34
N HIS A 23 4.55 -0.84 -14.54
CA HIS A 23 5.22 -1.83 -13.67
C HIS A 23 6.20 -1.17 -12.68
N PRO A 24 5.75 -0.75 -11.48
CA PRO A 24 6.62 -0.16 -10.45
C PRO A 24 7.71 -1.11 -9.95
N GLU A 25 7.54 -2.42 -10.17
CA GLU A 25 8.48 -3.47 -9.79
C GLU A 25 9.85 -3.25 -10.42
N PHE A 26 9.89 -2.89 -11.71
CA PHE A 26 11.14 -2.69 -12.44
C PHE A 26 11.93 -1.46 -11.96
N GLY A 27 11.25 -0.51 -11.30
CA GLY A 27 11.87 0.67 -10.68
C GLY A 27 12.33 0.46 -9.23
N SER A 28 11.91 -0.63 -8.58
CA SER A 28 12.21 -0.90 -7.17
C SER A 28 13.61 -1.49 -6.97
N ARG A 29 14.31 -1.12 -5.89
CA ARG A 29 15.63 -1.67 -5.52
C ARG A 29 15.68 -1.97 -4.02
N PRO A 30 16.53 -2.91 -3.54
CA PRO A 30 16.59 -3.28 -2.12
C PRO A 30 16.79 -2.10 -1.15
N GLY A 31 17.69 -1.16 -1.47
CA GLY A 31 17.92 0.05 -0.66
C GLY A 31 17.07 1.26 -1.06
N ARG A 32 16.22 1.12 -2.08
CA ARG A 32 15.37 2.20 -2.60
C ARG A 32 14.08 1.59 -3.18
N PRO A 33 13.17 1.11 -2.31
CA PRO A 33 11.92 0.56 -2.75
C PRO A 33 11.09 1.62 -3.47
N HIS A 34 10.33 1.21 -4.48
CA HIS A 34 9.40 2.11 -5.15
C HIS A 34 8.37 2.68 -4.13
N PRO A 35 8.01 3.97 -4.20
CA PRO A 35 7.10 4.59 -3.23
C PRO A 35 5.79 3.83 -3.04
N LEU A 36 5.16 3.35 -4.12
CA LEU A 36 3.92 2.56 -4.04
C LEU A 36 4.03 1.36 -3.10
N PHE A 37 5.17 0.66 -3.07
CA PHE A 37 5.37 -0.48 -2.17
C PHE A 37 5.75 -0.06 -0.75
N ARG A 38 6.67 0.91 -0.63
CA ARG A 38 7.12 1.44 0.67
C ARG A 38 5.94 1.98 1.47
N ASP A 39 5.11 2.78 0.81
CA ASP A 39 4.01 3.52 1.46
C ASP A 39 2.81 2.60 1.69
N PHE A 40 2.55 1.63 0.81
CA PHE A 40 1.59 0.55 1.08
C PHE A 40 1.89 -0.15 2.41
N ILE A 41 3.14 -0.61 2.60
CA ILE A 41 3.54 -1.27 3.85
C ILE A 41 3.49 -0.30 5.03
N GLY A 42 3.90 0.95 4.82
CA GLY A 42 3.81 2.01 5.83
C GLY A 42 2.40 2.17 6.37
N VAL A 43 1.40 2.34 5.49
CA VAL A 43 0.00 2.48 5.89
C VAL A 43 -0.57 1.17 6.44
N ALA A 44 -0.22 0.03 5.85
CA ALA A 44 -0.69 -1.29 6.31
C ALA A 44 -0.27 -1.62 7.76
N LYS A 45 0.79 -1.00 8.28
CA LYS A 45 1.18 -1.12 9.69
C LYS A 45 0.27 -0.35 10.64
N GLU A 46 -0.32 0.74 10.18
CA GLU A 46 -1.14 1.66 10.99
C GLU A 46 -2.65 1.32 10.88
N VAL A 47 -3.07 0.70 9.77
CA VAL A 47 -4.44 0.25 9.59
C VAL A 47 -4.70 -0.99 10.46
N LEU A 48 -5.60 -0.84 11.44
CA LEU A 48 -6.09 -1.95 12.24
C LEU A 48 -6.76 -3.00 11.35
N ARG A 49 -6.38 -4.27 11.52
CA ARG A 49 -7.08 -5.37 10.86
C ARG A 49 -8.49 -5.48 11.44
N GLU A 50 -9.51 -5.50 10.60
CA GLU A 50 -10.80 -6.00 11.06
C GLU A 50 -10.60 -7.44 11.55
N GLY A 51 -10.87 -7.70 12.84
CA GLY A 51 -10.58 -8.99 13.47
C GLY A 51 -9.19 -9.16 14.11
N VAL A 52 -8.51 -8.09 14.54
CA VAL A 52 -7.36 -8.26 15.46
C VAL A 52 -7.82 -9.08 16.69
N GLN A 53 -7.21 -10.25 16.88
CA GLN A 53 -7.38 -11.02 18.10
C GLN A 53 -6.79 -10.20 19.26
N PRO A 54 -7.57 -9.83 20.29
CA PRO A 54 -7.00 -9.25 21.50
C PRO A 54 -5.98 -10.22 22.09
N PRO A 55 -4.94 -9.73 22.79
CA PRO A 55 -3.95 -10.60 23.41
C PRO A 55 -4.67 -11.64 24.27
N LEU A 56 -4.35 -12.92 24.04
CA LEU A 56 -4.88 -14.00 24.86
C LEU A 56 -4.44 -13.75 26.31
N PRO A 57 -5.28 -14.06 27.32
CA PRO A 57 -4.95 -13.90 28.74
C PRO A 57 -3.95 -14.98 29.22
N ILE A 58 -2.94 -15.24 28.40
CA ILE A 58 -1.79 -16.09 28.64
C ILE A 58 -0.54 -15.36 28.10
N SER A 59 -0.31 -14.15 28.60
CA SER A 59 1.07 -13.72 28.81
C SER A 59 1.46 -14.17 30.22
N PRO A 60 2.73 -14.59 30.46
CA PRO A 60 3.18 -14.92 31.81
C PRO A 60 3.07 -13.72 32.75
#